data_AF-A0A837I0X2-F1
#
_entry.id   AF-A0A837I0X2-F1
#
_cell.length_a   1.000
_cell.length_b   1.000
_cell.length_c   1.000
_cell.angle_alpha   90.00
_cell.angle_beta   90.00
_cell.angle_gamma   90.00
#
_symmetry.space_group_name_H-M   'P 1'
#
loop_
_entity.id
_entity.type
_entity.pdbx_description
1 polymer ?
#
loop_
_entity_poly.entity_id
_entity_poly.type
_entity_poly.pdbx_seq_one_letter_code
_entity_poly.pdbx_strand_id
1 'polypeptide(L)'
;MLHIQFEWNYGETNEAKLMPILPTGYRVEANGAGGYSIFTSENNERVGNIEVVNGIATVKFLDDTTEAKSFVSAWGMKHPSHNPATTLFGYVYEIPDSGGFFQLDREPRVLKQTALDEIRHYAHAEEAYFVSFLRGEFEPEWLSVATMQKVLPGGKLAEDTGPMTLHLGNIENAESMK
;
A
#
# COMPACT_ATOMS: atom_id res chain seq x y z
N MET A 1 -1.18 -4.90 -9.48
CA MET A 1 -1.20 -3.44 -9.69
C MET A 1 -0.96 -2.76 -8.35
N LEU A 2 0.17 -2.06 -8.24
CA LEU A 2 0.52 -1.34 -7.01
C LEU A 2 -0.12 0.06 -7.03
N HIS A 3 -0.43 0.60 -5.86
CA HIS A 3 -0.87 1.98 -5.72
C HIS A 3 -0.43 2.59 -4.41
N ILE A 4 -0.31 3.91 -4.34
CA ILE A 4 0.05 4.63 -3.12
C ILE A 4 -0.89 5.82 -2.94
N GLN A 5 -1.30 6.03 -1.69
CA GLN A 5 -2.07 7.20 -1.28
C GLN A 5 -1.27 8.08 -0.33
N PHE A 6 -1.42 9.39 -0.45
CA PHE A 6 -0.84 10.38 0.47
C PHE A 6 -1.60 11.70 0.41
N GLU A 7 -1.47 12.52 1.46
CA GLU A 7 -2.10 13.84 1.52
C GLU A 7 -1.53 14.79 0.46
N TRP A 8 -2.42 15.44 -0.27
CA TRP A 8 -2.09 16.41 -1.30
C TRP A 8 -2.00 17.83 -0.73
N ASN A 9 -0.76 18.25 -0.45
CA ASN A 9 -0.46 19.54 0.18
C ASN A 9 0.12 20.59 -0.80
N TYR A 10 -0.11 20.43 -2.11
CA TYR A 10 0.54 21.24 -3.16
C TYR A 10 -0.39 22.27 -3.83
N GLY A 11 -1.64 22.40 -3.35
CA GLY A 11 -2.64 23.33 -3.87
C GLY A 11 -3.48 22.72 -4.99
N GLU A 12 -3.81 23.49 -6.03
CA GLU A 12 -4.56 22.98 -7.18
C GLU A 12 -3.76 21.91 -7.94
N THR A 13 -4.42 20.83 -8.33
CA THR A 13 -3.80 19.74 -9.10
C THR A 13 -3.71 20.14 -10.57
N ASN A 14 -2.47 20.29 -11.06
CA ASN A 14 -2.17 20.52 -12.48
C ASN A 14 -0.79 19.92 -12.83
N GLU A 15 -0.47 19.83 -14.11
CA GLU A 15 0.78 19.25 -14.59
C GLU A 15 2.00 19.93 -13.96
N ALA A 16 2.01 21.26 -13.83
CA ALA A 16 3.12 21.99 -13.25
C ALA A 16 3.34 21.68 -11.76
N LYS A 17 2.29 21.32 -11.01
CA LYS A 17 2.39 20.89 -9.60
C LYS A 17 2.72 19.41 -9.46
N LEU A 18 2.38 18.59 -10.45
CA LEU A 18 2.67 17.17 -10.47
C LEU A 18 4.10 16.87 -10.96
N MET A 19 4.63 17.63 -11.92
CA MET A 19 5.99 17.40 -12.44
C MET A 19 7.08 17.36 -11.35
N PRO A 20 7.10 18.26 -10.34
CA PRO A 20 8.09 18.22 -9.26
C PRO A 20 8.01 16.98 -8.37
N ILE A 21 6.87 16.29 -8.28
CA ILE A 21 6.73 15.07 -7.48
C ILE A 21 7.12 13.81 -8.24
N LEU A 22 7.07 13.80 -9.58
CA LEU A 22 7.48 12.65 -10.38
C LEU A 22 9.00 12.44 -10.35
N PRO A 23 9.51 11.20 -10.41
CA PRO A 23 10.93 10.96 -10.62
C PRO A 23 11.42 11.58 -11.93
N THR A 24 12.73 11.86 -12.02
CA THR A 24 13.34 12.34 -13.26
C THR A 24 13.13 11.33 -14.38
N GLY A 25 12.84 11.82 -15.59
CA GLY A 25 12.57 10.97 -16.76
C GLY A 25 11.09 10.63 -16.95
N TYR A 26 10.20 11.12 -16.09
CA TYR A 26 8.75 10.93 -16.21
C TYR A 26 8.02 12.26 -16.36
N ARG A 27 6.86 12.19 -17.01
CA ARG A 27 5.98 13.33 -17.27
C ARG A 27 4.52 12.93 -17.07
N VAL A 28 3.66 13.91 -16.94
CA VAL A 28 2.20 13.71 -16.83
C VAL A 28 1.45 14.42 -17.92
N GLU A 29 0.31 13.85 -18.30
CA GLU A 29 -0.67 14.49 -19.18
C GLU A 29 -2.08 14.30 -18.61
N ALA A 30 -2.91 15.34 -18.67
CA ALA A 30 -4.32 15.22 -18.30
C ALA A 30 -5.03 14.18 -19.18
N ASN A 31 -5.74 13.23 -18.58
CA ASN A 31 -6.35 12.10 -19.30
C ASN A 31 -7.87 12.26 -19.53
N GLY A 32 -8.42 13.45 -19.30
CA GLY A 32 -9.83 13.77 -19.54
C GLY A 32 -10.82 13.19 -18.52
N ALA A 33 -10.39 12.27 -17.65
CA ALA A 33 -11.22 11.61 -16.62
C ALA A 33 -11.03 12.23 -15.22
N GLY A 34 -10.53 13.46 -15.13
CA GLY A 34 -10.24 14.11 -13.85
C GLY A 34 -8.93 13.68 -13.19
N GLY A 35 -8.07 12.95 -13.91
CA GLY A 35 -6.73 12.55 -13.47
C GLY A 35 -5.66 12.81 -14.52
N TYR A 36 -4.45 12.31 -14.23
CA TYR A 36 -3.28 12.45 -15.08
C TYR A 36 -2.66 11.08 -15.35
N SER A 37 -2.37 10.81 -16.61
CA SER A 37 -1.57 9.63 -17.00
C SER A 37 -0.10 9.97 -16.87
N ILE A 38 0.71 9.02 -16.41
CA ILE A 38 2.16 9.17 -16.24
C ILE A 38 2.84 8.42 -17.37
N PHE A 39 3.78 9.10 -18.04
CA PHE A 39 4.54 8.57 -19.15
C PHE A 39 6.04 8.69 -18.91
N THR A 40 6.81 7.79 -19.50
CA THR A 40 8.24 8.00 -19.71
C THR A 40 8.47 9.19 -20.65
N SER A 41 9.54 9.95 -20.42
CA SER A 41 9.88 11.10 -21.25
C SER A 41 10.58 10.70 -22.55
N GLU A 42 11.21 9.53 -22.58
CA GLU A 42 12.03 9.08 -23.72
C GLU A 42 11.19 8.45 -24.85
N ASN A 43 10.35 7.47 -24.51
CA ASN A 43 9.58 6.69 -25.49
C ASN A 43 8.06 6.86 -25.38
N ASN A 44 7.59 7.74 -24.50
CA ASN A 44 6.16 8.03 -24.29
C ASN A 44 5.31 6.81 -23.91
N GLU A 45 5.91 5.89 -23.15
CA GLU A 45 5.22 4.73 -22.64
C GLU A 45 4.45 5.08 -21.38
N ARG A 46 3.19 4.67 -21.30
CA ARG A 46 2.36 4.88 -20.11
C ARG A 46 2.80 3.91 -19.02
N VAL A 47 3.12 4.45 -17.85
CA VAL A 47 3.63 3.67 -16.70
C VAL A 47 2.75 3.76 -15.46
N GLY A 48 1.72 4.62 -15.49
CA GLY A 48 0.82 4.79 -14.35
C GLY A 48 -0.20 5.89 -14.56
N ASN A 49 -0.86 6.24 -13.46
CA ASN A 49 -1.71 7.41 -13.35
C ASN A 49 -1.63 8.01 -11.95
N ILE A 50 -1.96 9.29 -11.84
CA ILE A 50 -2.16 9.99 -10.59
C ILE A 50 -3.50 10.72 -10.62
N GLU A 51 -4.27 10.57 -9.56
CA GLU A 51 -5.53 11.28 -9.33
C GLU A 51 -5.47 11.96 -7.97
N VAL A 52 -6.09 13.13 -7.84
CA VAL A 52 -6.20 13.84 -6.57
C VAL A 52 -7.67 14.13 -6.32
N VAL A 53 -8.24 13.49 -5.30
CA VAL A 53 -9.65 13.61 -4.95
C VAL A 53 -9.75 13.91 -3.46
N ASN A 54 -10.52 14.94 -3.11
CA ASN A 54 -10.74 15.35 -1.71
C ASN A 54 -9.44 15.55 -0.90
N GLY A 55 -8.39 16.08 -1.54
CA GLY A 55 -7.10 16.32 -0.88
C GLY A 55 -6.22 15.07 -0.70
N ILE A 56 -6.59 13.92 -1.28
CA ILE A 56 -5.76 12.71 -1.28
C ILE A 56 -5.27 12.45 -2.70
N ALA A 57 -3.95 12.34 -2.85
CA ALA A 57 -3.32 11.89 -4.09
C ALA A 57 -3.22 10.37 -4.09
N THR A 58 -3.74 9.74 -5.15
CA THR A 58 -3.58 8.30 -5.42
C THR A 58 -2.74 8.10 -6.67
N VAL A 59 -1.60 7.43 -6.54
CA VAL A 59 -0.74 7.02 -7.66
C VAL A 59 -0.97 5.54 -7.91
N LYS A 60 -1.39 5.17 -9.12
CA LYS A 60 -1.49 3.77 -9.55
C LYS A 60 -0.35 3.48 -10.51
N PHE A 61 0.39 2.42 -10.23
CA PHE A 61 1.55 1.99 -10.99
C PHE A 61 1.12 0.82 -11.87
N LEU A 62 1.34 0.94 -13.17
CA LEU A 62 1.34 -0.24 -14.03
C LEU A 62 2.54 -1.11 -13.62
N ASP A 63 2.41 -2.43 -13.68
CA ASP A 63 3.45 -3.38 -13.25
C ASP A 63 3.69 -4.49 -14.29
N ASP A 64 3.11 -4.33 -15.47
CA ASP A 64 3.14 -5.27 -16.59
C ASP A 64 4.32 -5.04 -17.55
N THR A 65 4.92 -3.85 -17.56
CA THR A 65 6.08 -3.52 -18.42
C THR A 65 7.37 -3.25 -17.64
N THR A 66 8.51 -3.27 -18.33
CA THR A 66 9.83 -3.01 -17.74
C THR A 66 9.95 -1.54 -17.31
N GLU A 67 9.38 -0.65 -18.10
CA GLU A 67 9.30 0.79 -17.91
C GLU A 67 8.44 1.11 -16.70
N ALA A 68 7.31 0.40 -16.52
CA ALA A 68 6.45 0.57 -15.37
C ALA A 68 7.11 0.08 -14.06
N LYS A 69 7.83 -1.04 -14.10
CA LYS A 69 8.68 -1.50 -12.97
C LYS A 69 9.83 -0.53 -12.66
N SER A 70 10.39 0.09 -13.69
CA SER A 70 11.42 1.13 -13.53
C SER A 70 10.82 2.39 -12.90
N PHE A 71 9.59 2.74 -13.23
CA PHE A 71 8.85 3.84 -12.61
C PHE A 71 8.58 3.57 -11.12
N VAL A 72 8.12 2.36 -10.77
CA VAL A 72 7.96 1.92 -9.37
C VAL A 72 9.27 2.10 -8.58
N SER A 73 10.38 1.65 -9.15
CA SER A 73 11.70 1.75 -8.50
C SER A 73 12.14 3.21 -8.35
N ALA A 74 12.00 4.01 -9.40
CA ALA A 74 12.34 5.43 -9.39
C ALA A 74 11.48 6.24 -8.41
N TRP A 75 10.19 5.91 -8.31
CA TRP A 75 9.28 6.47 -7.31
C TRP A 75 9.73 6.15 -5.90
N GLY A 76 10.03 4.88 -5.61
CA GLY A 76 10.50 4.44 -4.30
C GLY A 76 11.81 5.09 -3.87
N MET A 77 12.72 5.37 -4.81
CA MET A 77 13.96 6.12 -4.52
C MET A 77 13.68 7.59 -4.20
N LYS A 78 12.76 8.23 -4.92
CA LYS A 78 12.42 9.64 -4.71
C LYS A 78 11.58 9.87 -3.45
N HIS A 79 10.67 8.95 -3.16
CA HIS A 79 9.75 9.00 -2.02
C HIS A 79 9.86 7.74 -1.16
N PRO A 80 10.92 7.59 -0.34
CA PRO A 80 11.15 6.36 0.42
C PRO A 80 10.02 5.97 1.37
N SER A 81 9.33 6.95 1.98
CA SER A 81 8.17 6.72 2.85
C SER A 81 6.93 6.24 2.09
N HIS A 82 6.89 6.45 0.79
CA HIS A 82 5.78 6.16 -0.12
C HIS A 82 6.21 5.15 -1.20
N ASN A 83 7.21 4.32 -0.91
CA ASN A 83 7.68 3.31 -1.84
C ASN A 83 6.69 2.12 -1.90
N PRO A 84 6.01 1.88 -3.04
CA PRO A 84 5.04 0.78 -3.15
C PRO A 84 5.65 -0.60 -3.00
N ALA A 85 6.96 -0.76 -3.27
CA ALA A 85 7.66 -2.03 -3.13
C ALA A 85 8.19 -2.28 -1.70
N THR A 86 7.95 -1.37 -0.74
CA THR A 86 8.33 -1.61 0.66
C THR A 86 7.46 -2.71 1.24
N THR A 87 8.07 -3.82 1.65
CA THR A 87 7.41 -4.84 2.46
C THR A 87 7.12 -4.28 3.85
N LEU A 88 5.86 -4.42 4.27
CA LEU A 88 5.34 -4.05 5.57
C LEU A 88 4.92 -5.32 6.32
N PHE A 89 5.00 -5.26 7.64
CA PHE A 89 4.67 -6.34 8.56
C PHE A 89 3.63 -5.83 9.56
N GLY A 90 2.52 -6.53 9.70
CA GLY A 90 1.42 -6.09 10.54
C GLY A 90 0.65 -7.24 11.15
N TYR A 91 -0.37 -6.87 11.92
CA TYR A 91 -1.31 -7.79 12.52
C TYR A 91 -2.71 -7.49 12.02
N VAL A 92 -3.39 -8.52 11.54
CA VAL A 92 -4.81 -8.45 11.17
C VAL A 92 -5.61 -9.40 12.07
N TYR A 93 -6.86 -9.06 12.31
CA TYR A 93 -7.81 -9.93 12.99
C TYR A 93 -9.00 -10.20 12.10
N GLU A 94 -9.48 -11.44 12.13
CA GLU A 94 -10.82 -11.71 11.62
C GLU A 94 -11.83 -11.05 12.57
N ILE A 95 -12.82 -10.34 12.00
CA ILE A 95 -13.89 -9.71 12.79
C ILE A 95 -14.95 -10.79 13.02
N PRO A 96 -15.27 -11.15 14.28
CA PRO A 96 -16.27 -12.16 14.58
C PRO A 96 -17.63 -11.80 13.96
N ASP A 97 -18.36 -12.82 13.50
CA ASP A 97 -19.70 -12.70 12.89
C ASP A 97 -19.79 -11.81 11.64
N SER A 98 -18.65 -11.35 11.09
CA SER A 98 -18.62 -10.48 9.90
C SER A 98 -18.77 -11.23 8.58
N GLY A 99 -18.60 -12.55 8.58
CA GLY A 99 -18.57 -13.36 7.35
C GLY A 99 -17.22 -13.34 6.63
N GLY A 100 -16.12 -13.16 7.37
CA GLY A 100 -14.75 -13.25 6.84
C GLY A 100 -14.08 -11.91 6.53
N PHE A 101 -14.52 -10.81 7.15
CA PHE A 101 -13.81 -9.54 7.08
C PHE A 101 -12.68 -9.49 8.10
N PHE A 102 -11.62 -8.78 7.74
CA PHE A 102 -10.44 -8.56 8.55
C PHE A 102 -10.30 -7.10 8.96
N GLN A 103 -9.64 -6.84 10.08
CA GLN A 103 -9.23 -5.51 10.50
C GLN A 103 -7.72 -5.48 10.72
N LEU A 104 -7.04 -4.45 10.22
CA LEU A 104 -5.64 -4.20 10.53
C LEU A 104 -5.56 -3.49 11.89
N ASP A 105 -4.76 -4.02 12.84
CA ASP A 105 -4.71 -3.49 14.22
C ASP A 105 -4.20 -2.04 14.27
N ARG A 106 -3.05 -1.82 13.62
CA ARG A 106 -2.22 -0.61 13.74
C ARG A 106 -1.41 -0.39 12.47
N GLU A 107 -0.76 0.77 12.43
CA GLU A 107 0.23 1.07 11.41
C GLU A 107 1.29 -0.05 11.34
N PRO A 108 1.48 -0.69 10.17
CA PRO A 108 2.42 -1.79 10.02
C PRO A 108 3.88 -1.31 10.06
N ARG A 109 4.79 -2.22 10.40
CA ARG A 109 6.22 -1.94 10.54
C ARG A 109 6.99 -2.28 9.26
N VAL A 110 8.02 -1.50 8.96
CA VAL A 110 8.98 -1.82 7.89
C VAL A 110 9.93 -2.97 8.31
N LEU A 111 10.27 -3.05 9.59
CA LEU A 111 11.17 -4.08 10.11
C LEU A 111 10.37 -5.22 10.73
N LYS A 112 10.56 -6.44 10.20
CA LYS A 112 9.92 -7.66 10.70
C LYS A 112 10.15 -7.85 12.20
N GLN A 113 11.38 -7.63 12.68
CA GLN A 113 11.72 -7.84 14.09
C GLN A 113 10.93 -6.89 15.00
N THR A 114 10.79 -5.63 14.63
CA THR A 114 9.99 -4.65 15.38
C THR A 114 8.54 -5.08 15.50
N ALA A 115 7.95 -5.60 14.42
CA ALA A 115 6.59 -6.14 14.49
C ALA A 115 6.52 -7.39 15.40
N LEU A 116 7.48 -8.30 15.29
CA LEU A 116 7.55 -9.51 16.13
C LEU A 116 7.77 -9.20 17.61
N ASP A 117 8.45 -8.12 17.97
CA ASP A 117 8.63 -7.71 19.37
C ASP A 117 7.27 -7.35 20.02
N GLU A 118 6.29 -6.96 19.21
CA GLU A 118 4.92 -6.64 19.65
C GLU A 118 3.99 -7.87 19.71
N ILE A 119 4.45 -9.06 19.26
CA ILE A 119 3.60 -10.27 19.12
C ILE A 119 2.89 -10.68 20.42
N ARG A 120 3.46 -10.33 21.57
CA ARG A 120 2.91 -10.66 22.90
C ARG A 120 1.58 -9.98 23.16
N HIS A 121 1.30 -8.82 22.53
CA HIS A 121 0.00 -8.15 22.66
C HIS A 121 -1.13 -8.94 21.99
N TYR A 122 -0.78 -9.79 21.02
CA TYR A 122 -1.72 -10.56 20.20
C TYR A 122 -1.81 -12.03 20.62
N ALA A 123 -0.92 -12.47 21.51
CA ALA A 123 -0.79 -13.85 21.96
C ALA A 123 -2.02 -14.41 22.71
N HIS A 124 -3.01 -13.56 23.01
CA HIS A 124 -4.27 -13.91 23.67
C HIS A 124 -5.49 -13.73 22.78
N ALA A 125 -5.33 -13.18 21.57
CA ALA A 125 -6.42 -13.00 20.62
C ALA A 125 -6.62 -14.30 19.82
N GLU A 126 -7.84 -14.83 19.80
CA GLU A 126 -8.13 -16.12 19.16
C GLU A 126 -8.02 -16.08 17.62
N GLU A 127 -8.07 -14.89 17.03
CA GLU A 127 -8.18 -14.66 15.59
C GLU A 127 -7.16 -13.64 15.06
N ALA A 128 -6.00 -13.51 15.72
CA ALA A 128 -4.91 -12.66 15.24
C ALA A 128 -3.98 -13.38 14.26
N TYR A 129 -3.58 -12.69 13.21
CA TYR A 129 -2.65 -13.17 12.20
C TYR A 129 -1.53 -12.16 11.98
N PHE A 130 -0.30 -12.67 11.93
CA PHE A 130 0.86 -11.90 11.50
C PHE A 130 0.98 -11.99 9.97
N VAL A 131 1.01 -10.83 9.32
CA VAL A 131 1.01 -10.73 7.85
C VAL A 131 2.21 -9.94 7.35
N SER A 132 2.61 -10.23 6.12
CA SER A 132 3.47 -9.34 5.34
C SER A 132 2.83 -9.02 4.00
N PHE A 133 3.02 -7.79 3.53
CA PHE A 133 2.43 -7.29 2.28
C PHE A 133 3.27 -6.15 1.73
N LEU A 134 3.13 -5.84 0.43
CA LEU A 134 3.74 -4.64 -0.12
C LEU A 134 2.88 -3.42 0.25
N ARG A 135 3.50 -2.29 0.61
CA ARG A 135 2.78 -1.02 0.83
C ARG A 135 1.82 -0.70 -0.32
N GLY A 136 2.23 -1.02 -1.55
CA GLY A 136 1.45 -0.77 -2.75
C GLY A 136 0.22 -1.67 -2.95
N GLU A 137 0.07 -2.71 -2.12
CA GLU A 137 -1.01 -3.70 -2.19
C GLU A 137 -2.06 -3.53 -1.09
N PHE A 138 -1.97 -2.42 -0.33
CA PHE A 138 -2.94 -2.08 0.71
C PHE A 138 -3.96 -1.07 0.18
N GLU A 139 -5.19 -1.53 -0.05
CA GLU A 139 -6.37 -0.72 -0.36
C GLU A 139 -7.28 -0.60 0.89
N PRO A 140 -8.12 0.45 1.00
CA PRO A 140 -9.02 0.63 2.14
C PRO A 140 -9.92 -0.59 2.43
N GLU A 141 -10.33 -1.31 1.39
CA GLU A 141 -11.23 -2.47 1.46
C GLU A 141 -10.52 -3.81 1.27
N TRP A 142 -9.26 -3.81 0.85
CA TRP A 142 -8.56 -5.02 0.43
C TRP A 142 -7.10 -5.00 0.81
N LEU A 143 -6.58 -6.14 1.27
CA LEU A 143 -5.16 -6.30 1.54
C LEU A 143 -4.67 -7.59 0.90
N SER A 144 -3.81 -7.48 -0.11
CA SER A 144 -3.09 -8.65 -0.62
C SER A 144 -1.86 -8.88 0.23
N VAL A 145 -1.81 -10.04 0.90
CA VAL A 145 -0.72 -10.45 1.77
C VAL A 145 0.14 -11.51 1.08
N ALA A 146 1.46 -11.34 1.17
CA ALA A 146 2.44 -12.30 0.70
C ALA A 146 2.54 -13.51 1.65
N THR A 147 2.48 -13.25 2.96
CA THR A 147 2.53 -14.28 4.00
C THR A 147 1.45 -14.03 5.04
N MET A 148 0.87 -15.08 5.61
CA MET A 148 -0.10 -15.00 6.69
C MET A 148 0.05 -16.17 7.64
N GLN A 149 0.36 -15.87 8.90
CA GLN A 149 0.61 -16.87 9.95
C GLN A 149 -0.25 -16.57 11.17
N LYS A 150 -1.07 -17.54 11.61
CA LYS A 150 -1.86 -17.39 12.83
C LYS A 150 -0.94 -17.19 14.04
N VAL A 151 -1.27 -16.23 14.90
CA VAL A 151 -0.61 -16.03 16.18
C VAL A 151 -1.19 -17.04 17.18
N LEU A 152 -0.32 -17.88 17.74
CA LEU A 152 -0.66 -18.91 18.71
C LEU A 152 -0.40 -18.40 20.14
N PRO A 153 -1.03 -19.03 21.15
CA PRO A 153 -0.77 -18.75 22.55
C PRO A 153 0.73 -18.73 22.89
N GLY A 154 1.14 -17.69 23.60
CA GLY A 154 2.55 -17.44 23.94
C GLY A 154 3.35 -16.74 22.84
N GLY A 155 2.71 -16.24 21.79
CA GLY A 155 3.34 -15.40 20.75
C GLY A 155 4.14 -16.20 19.73
N LYS A 156 3.76 -17.46 19.48
CA LYS A 156 4.34 -18.27 18.40
C LYS A 156 3.57 -18.04 17.11
N LEU A 157 4.23 -18.22 15.97
CA LEU A 157 3.58 -18.18 14.66
C LEU A 157 3.34 -19.61 14.16
N ALA A 158 2.13 -19.85 13.64
CA ALA A 158 1.79 -21.08 12.93
C ALA A 158 2.49 -21.15 11.55
N GLU A 159 2.20 -22.20 10.79
CA GLU A 159 2.64 -22.31 9.40
C GLU A 159 2.09 -21.16 8.54
N ASP A 160 2.85 -20.80 7.50
CA ASP A 160 2.43 -19.78 6.54
C ASP A 160 1.37 -20.33 5.60
N THR A 161 0.29 -19.57 5.45
CA THR A 161 -0.87 -19.90 4.63
C THR A 161 -1.06 -18.95 3.46
N GLY A 162 -0.20 -17.94 3.31
CA GLY A 162 -0.20 -17.02 2.17
C GLY A 162 0.29 -17.66 0.87
N PRO A 163 0.20 -16.95 -0.26
CA PRO A 163 -0.38 -15.61 -0.43
C PRO A 163 -1.92 -15.63 -0.50
N MET A 164 -2.56 -14.54 -0.09
CA MET A 164 -4.02 -14.39 -0.19
C MET A 164 -4.45 -12.92 -0.22
N THR A 165 -5.71 -12.67 -0.57
CA THR A 165 -6.32 -11.34 -0.48
C THR A 165 -7.38 -11.35 0.62
N LEU A 166 -7.24 -10.42 1.56
CA LEU A 166 -8.15 -10.22 2.68
C LEU A 166 -9.13 -9.09 2.37
N HIS A 167 -10.39 -9.29 2.70
CA HIS A 167 -11.40 -8.23 2.68
C HIS A 167 -11.34 -7.47 3.99
N LEU A 168 -11.13 -6.17 3.96
CA LEU A 168 -11.02 -5.35 5.16
C LEU A 168 -12.38 -4.76 5.57
N GLY A 169 -12.70 -4.86 6.86
CA GLY A 169 -13.88 -4.26 7.49
C GLY A 169 -13.65 -2.78 7.82
N ASN A 170 -14.57 -1.93 7.36
CA ASN A 170 -14.54 -0.48 7.54
C ASN A 170 -14.88 -0.08 8.98
N ILE A 171 -13.89 -0.02 9.89
CA ILE A 171 -14.09 0.61 11.20
C ILE A 171 -13.03 1.71 11.47
N GLU A 172 -11.73 1.50 11.19
CA GLU A 172 -10.68 2.51 11.51
C GLU A 172 -9.50 2.61 10.50
N ASN A 173 -9.47 1.78 9.44
CA ASN A 173 -8.24 1.60 8.64
C ASN A 173 -7.76 2.86 7.88
N ALA A 174 -8.69 3.72 7.44
CA ALA A 174 -8.37 4.92 6.64
C ALA A 174 -7.60 6.01 7.42
N GLU A 175 -7.72 6.07 8.76
CA GLU A 175 -7.04 7.08 9.57
C GLU A 175 -5.61 6.70 9.94
N SER A 176 -5.28 5.41 9.89
CA SER A 176 -3.94 4.89 10.22
C SER A 176 -2.85 5.24 9.18
N MET A 177 -3.24 5.90 8.08
CA MET A 177 -2.38 6.24 6.94
C MET A 177 -2.04 7.73 6.82
N LYS A 178 -2.43 8.58 7.79
CA LYS A 178 -1.97 9.98 7.86
C LYS A 178 -0.60 10.07 8.52
#